data_AF-A0A3M7GB66-F1
#
_entry.id   AF-A0A3M7GB66-F1
#
_cell.length_a   1.000
_cell.length_b   1.000
_cell.length_c   1.000
_cell.angle_alpha   90.00
_cell.angle_beta   90.00
_cell.angle_gamma   90.00
#
_symmetry.space_group_name_H-M   'P 1'
#
loop_
_entity.id
_entity.type
_entity.pdbx_description
1 polymer ?
#
loop_
_entity_poly.entity_id
_entity_poly.type
_entity_poly.pdbx_seq_one_letter_code
_entity_poly.pdbx_strand_id
1 'polypeptide(L)'
;MGSIRAWMQIPHEKKWIRWGAYQEWFELYSEPDSQDELVTYFNHYLRGQPNDWETKTPRVRWDTLRFGDSKPVHDIILEDFPVPNTQYETFYLSGSNKLSDQLPTAPSTLTYNSEDRDSWVEFTHTFKEPSRLLGLPKAVLYVSCKAQDDFVVFVILRKKDKNGKDMMHLNFPFEASPINSMAEIDTNSRHSVNTHEGQMGILRASQRRIDESKSMHPQFPFHPHDKQEKIPPGTVVKLEIGIWALGIDFDAGESISLRIGGQNHTAAEFTAWSVPRPDHELNHGEHEVHFGGEYPSSVILPYVGQP
;
A
#
# COMPACT_ATOMS: atom_id res chain seq x y z
N MET A 1 -8.04 3.89 -3.02
CA MET A 1 -8.33 3.02 -4.20
C MET A 1 -9.55 3.45 -5.02
N GLY A 2 -10.61 4.00 -4.42
CA GLY A 2 -11.80 4.46 -5.17
C GLY A 2 -11.50 5.47 -6.29
N SER A 3 -10.70 6.50 -6.01
CA SER A 3 -10.30 7.52 -7.01
C SER A 3 -9.54 6.92 -8.19
N ILE A 4 -8.62 5.97 -7.93
CA ILE A 4 -7.89 5.23 -8.97
C ILE A 4 -8.85 4.39 -9.82
N ARG A 5 -9.78 3.67 -9.19
CA ARG A 5 -10.76 2.88 -9.94
C ARG A 5 -11.62 3.78 -10.83
N ALA A 6 -12.05 4.94 -10.33
CA ALA A 6 -12.79 5.92 -11.09
C ALA A 6 -11.97 6.43 -12.29
N TRP A 7 -10.70 6.78 -12.07
CA TRP A 7 -9.77 7.12 -13.16
C TRP A 7 -9.73 6.03 -14.23
N MET A 8 -9.54 4.77 -13.84
CA MET A 8 -9.38 3.67 -14.78
C MET A 8 -10.68 3.27 -15.51
N GLN A 9 -11.85 3.45 -14.89
CA GLN A 9 -13.10 2.88 -15.39
C GLN A 9 -14.12 3.89 -15.93
N ILE A 10 -14.00 5.19 -15.60
CA ILE A 10 -14.89 6.21 -16.19
C ILE A 10 -14.60 6.32 -17.70
N PRO A 11 -15.60 6.18 -18.57
CA PRO A 11 -15.41 6.15 -20.03
C PRO A 11 -15.14 7.53 -20.66
N HIS A 12 -15.20 8.60 -19.87
CA HIS A 12 -14.98 9.96 -20.35
C HIS A 12 -13.48 10.27 -20.55
N GLU A 13 -13.15 11.00 -21.61
CA GLU A 13 -11.76 11.37 -21.94
C GLU A 13 -11.29 12.64 -21.24
N LYS A 14 -12.19 13.62 -21.03
CA LYS A 14 -11.87 14.84 -20.27
C LYS A 14 -11.94 14.56 -18.78
N LYS A 15 -10.90 13.92 -18.29
CA LYS A 15 -10.65 13.63 -16.88
C LYS A 15 -9.19 13.89 -16.59
N TRP A 16 -8.94 14.31 -15.36
CA TRP A 16 -7.61 14.55 -14.80
C TRP A 16 -7.53 13.86 -13.44
N ILE A 17 -6.36 13.36 -13.10
CA ILE A 17 -6.05 12.85 -11.75
C ILE A 17 -4.75 13.47 -11.27
N ARG A 18 -4.80 13.99 -10.03
CA ARG A 18 -3.65 14.40 -9.25
C ARG A 18 -3.60 13.53 -8.01
N TRP A 19 -2.43 13.02 -7.67
CA TRP A 19 -2.20 12.21 -6.47
C TRP A 19 -1.15 12.88 -5.60
N GLY A 20 -1.58 13.52 -4.50
CA GLY A 20 -0.70 14.30 -3.66
C GLY A 20 0.01 13.51 -2.56
N ALA A 21 1.04 14.14 -2.01
CA ALA A 21 1.84 13.63 -0.90
C ALA A 21 1.28 13.94 0.50
N TYR A 22 0.22 14.75 0.59
CA TYR A 22 -0.29 15.28 1.86
C TYR A 22 -1.67 14.73 2.22
N GLN A 23 -2.07 14.97 3.46
CA GLN A 23 -3.37 14.60 3.99
C GLN A 23 -4.49 15.40 3.29
N GLU A 24 -5.64 14.77 3.07
CA GLU A 24 -6.74 15.31 2.26
C GLU A 24 -7.19 16.74 2.62
N TRP A 25 -7.28 17.10 3.90
CA TRP A 25 -7.73 18.43 4.33
C TRP A 25 -6.65 19.47 4.13
N PHE A 26 -5.39 19.11 4.37
CA PHE A 26 -4.28 20.01 4.12
C PHE A 26 -4.13 20.28 2.63
N GLU A 27 -4.17 19.24 1.80
CA GLU A 27 -4.08 19.41 0.35
C GLU A 27 -5.25 20.23 -0.22
N LEU A 28 -6.46 20.09 0.33
CA LEU A 28 -7.64 20.83 -0.15
C LEU A 28 -7.69 22.29 0.33
N TYR A 29 -7.25 22.56 1.56
CA TYR A 29 -7.49 23.85 2.22
C TYR A 29 -6.24 24.65 2.54
N SER A 30 -5.05 24.06 2.44
CA SER A 30 -3.79 24.72 2.82
C SER A 30 -2.79 24.80 1.68
N GLU A 31 -2.87 23.92 0.68
CA GLU A 31 -2.08 24.04 -0.55
C GLU A 31 -2.72 25.05 -1.52
N PRO A 32 -2.11 26.23 -1.76
CA PRO A 32 -2.72 27.28 -2.57
C PRO A 32 -3.08 26.81 -4.00
N ASP A 33 -2.18 26.04 -4.62
CA ASP A 33 -2.33 25.57 -5.99
C ASP A 33 -3.56 24.66 -6.17
N SER A 34 -3.96 23.92 -5.12
CA SER A 34 -5.16 23.06 -5.18
C SER A 34 -6.45 23.87 -5.36
N GLN A 35 -6.56 25.02 -4.68
CA GLN A 35 -7.72 25.91 -4.81
C GLN A 35 -7.74 26.56 -6.19
N ASP A 36 -6.59 27.07 -6.66
CA ASP A 36 -6.46 27.76 -7.94
C ASP A 36 -6.76 26.83 -9.12
N GLU A 37 -6.28 25.58 -9.08
CA GLU A 37 -6.59 24.57 -10.09
C GLU A 37 -8.08 24.20 -10.11
N LEU A 38 -8.69 23.99 -8.94
CA LEU A 38 -10.11 23.66 -8.84
C LEU A 38 -11.00 24.79 -9.37
N VAL A 39 -10.65 26.04 -9.05
CA VAL A 39 -11.33 27.23 -9.58
C VAL A 39 -11.16 27.34 -11.10
N THR A 40 -9.96 27.07 -11.62
CA THR A 40 -9.69 27.08 -13.06
C THR A 40 -10.52 26.02 -13.79
N TYR A 41 -10.58 24.80 -13.25
CA TYR A 41 -11.41 23.71 -13.77
C TYR A 41 -12.90 24.08 -13.77
N PHE A 42 -13.43 24.62 -12.66
CA PHE A 42 -14.84 25.00 -12.56
C PHE A 42 -15.19 26.21 -13.43
N ASN A 43 -14.30 27.19 -13.58
CA ASN A 43 -14.51 28.30 -14.51
C ASN A 43 -14.66 27.80 -15.96
N HIS A 44 -13.86 26.79 -16.36
CA HIS A 44 -13.96 26.19 -17.69
C HIS A 44 -15.29 25.45 -17.89
N TYR A 45 -15.58 24.45 -17.05
CA TYR A 45 -16.73 23.54 -17.28
C TYR A 45 -18.08 24.05 -16.75
N LEU A 46 -18.09 24.78 -15.63
CA LEU A 46 -19.35 25.23 -15.00
C LEU A 46 -19.75 26.64 -15.44
N ARG A 47 -18.77 27.50 -15.78
CA ARG A 47 -19.03 28.88 -16.23
C ARG A 47 -18.82 29.11 -17.72
N GLY A 48 -18.25 28.14 -18.44
CA GLY A 48 -17.93 28.28 -19.87
C GLY A 48 -16.92 29.39 -20.16
N GLN A 49 -16.10 29.77 -19.16
CA GLN A 49 -15.08 30.80 -19.33
C GLN A 49 -13.91 30.22 -20.14
N PRO A 50 -13.49 30.88 -21.24
CA PRO A 50 -12.31 30.44 -21.97
C PRO A 50 -11.07 30.50 -21.07
N ASN A 51 -10.44 29.36 -20.85
CA ASN A 51 -9.12 29.25 -20.25
C ASN A 51 -8.34 28.10 -20.91
N ASP A 52 -7.14 27.84 -20.41
CA ASP A 52 -6.20 26.89 -21.00
C ASP A 52 -6.16 25.53 -20.26
N TRP A 53 -7.14 25.24 -19.39
CA TRP A 53 -7.20 24.00 -18.60
C TRP A 53 -6.97 22.74 -19.43
N GLU A 54 -7.76 22.55 -20.49
CA GLU A 54 -7.67 21.33 -21.30
C GLU A 54 -6.34 21.21 -22.06
N THR A 55 -5.64 22.33 -22.28
CA THR A 55 -4.41 22.38 -23.09
C THR A 55 -3.12 22.41 -22.28
N LYS A 56 -3.16 22.95 -21.06
CA LYS A 56 -1.98 23.10 -20.20
C LYS A 56 -1.95 22.11 -19.05
N THR A 57 -3.09 21.69 -18.53
CA THR A 57 -3.11 20.81 -17.35
C THR A 57 -2.79 19.37 -17.74
N PRO A 58 -1.68 18.78 -17.25
CA PRO A 58 -1.36 17.39 -17.51
C PRO A 58 -2.44 16.47 -16.95
N ARG A 59 -2.84 15.45 -17.72
CA ARG A 59 -3.95 14.55 -17.36
C ARG A 59 -3.67 13.71 -16.12
N VAL A 60 -2.42 13.30 -15.93
CA VAL A 60 -1.99 12.50 -14.79
C VAL A 60 -0.78 13.16 -14.15
N ARG A 61 -0.92 13.52 -12.88
CA ARG A 61 0.18 14.01 -12.04
C ARG A 61 0.23 13.22 -10.75
N TRP A 62 1.45 12.92 -10.31
CA TRP A 62 1.67 12.06 -9.15
C TRP A 62 2.81 12.59 -8.30
N ASP A 63 2.63 12.58 -7.00
CA ASP A 63 3.72 12.84 -6.06
C ASP A 63 4.33 11.52 -5.60
N THR A 64 5.64 11.48 -5.41
CA THR A 64 6.32 10.35 -4.77
C THR A 64 6.85 10.72 -3.40
N LEU A 65 6.70 9.78 -2.47
CA LEU A 65 7.17 9.93 -1.11
C LEU A 65 8.62 9.44 -1.00
N ARG A 66 9.46 10.23 -0.32
CA ARG A 66 10.83 9.83 0.04
C ARG A 66 10.94 9.34 1.49
N PHE A 67 9.95 9.61 2.33
CA PHE A 67 9.92 9.31 3.77
C PHE A 67 11.08 9.98 4.56
N GLY A 68 11.01 9.88 5.88
CA GLY A 68 11.97 10.51 6.78
C GLY A 68 11.84 12.03 6.73
N ASP A 69 12.96 12.72 6.89
CA ASP A 69 13.01 14.19 6.85
C ASP A 69 13.09 14.74 5.41
N SER A 70 12.94 13.87 4.41
CA SER A 70 12.99 14.25 2.99
C SER A 70 11.66 14.78 2.50
N LYS A 71 11.72 15.85 1.70
CA LYS A 71 10.53 16.35 0.98
C LYS A 71 10.08 15.34 -0.09
N PRO A 72 8.77 15.19 -0.31
CA PRO A 72 8.26 14.44 -1.46
C PRO A 72 8.67 15.11 -2.78
N VAL A 73 8.63 14.35 -3.87
CA VAL A 73 8.79 14.87 -5.22
C VAL A 73 7.39 15.15 -5.76
N HIS A 74 7.10 16.41 -6.08
CA HIS A 74 5.78 16.84 -6.50
C HIS A 74 5.63 16.87 -8.02
N ASP A 75 4.38 16.78 -8.48
CA ASP A 75 3.96 17.06 -9.87
C ASP A 75 4.71 16.26 -10.95
N ILE A 76 5.00 14.98 -10.68
CA ILE A 76 5.53 14.09 -11.71
C ILE A 76 4.44 13.87 -12.76
N ILE A 77 4.67 14.37 -13.97
CA ILE A 77 3.76 14.20 -15.10
C ILE A 77 3.90 12.78 -15.65
N LEU A 78 2.79 12.07 -15.69
CA LEU A 78 2.70 10.71 -16.22
C LEU A 78 1.86 10.71 -17.50
N GLU A 79 2.17 9.76 -18.40
CA GLU A 79 1.37 9.54 -19.62
C GLU A 79 -0.03 9.02 -19.28
N ASP A 80 -0.11 8.05 -18.36
CA ASP A 80 -1.36 7.51 -17.81
C ASP A 80 -1.11 6.88 -16.42
N PHE A 81 -2.17 6.42 -15.76
CA PHE A 81 -2.11 5.57 -14.57
C PHE A 81 -2.96 4.29 -14.74
N PRO A 82 -2.42 3.09 -14.44
CA PRO A 82 -1.02 2.81 -14.10
C PRO A 82 -0.04 3.26 -15.18
N VAL A 83 1.21 3.55 -14.79
CA VAL A 83 2.21 4.11 -15.72
C VAL A 83 2.41 3.15 -16.90
N PRO A 84 2.38 3.64 -18.15
CA PRO A 84 2.69 2.80 -19.29
C PRO A 84 4.07 2.15 -19.14
N ASN A 85 4.16 0.86 -19.49
CA ASN A 85 5.39 0.06 -19.38
C ASN A 85 5.91 -0.16 -17.94
N THR A 86 5.07 0.00 -16.89
CA THR A 86 5.43 -0.46 -15.53
C THR A 86 5.93 -1.89 -15.55
N GLN A 87 7.11 -2.12 -14.97
CA GLN A 87 7.68 -3.45 -14.76
C GLN A 87 7.17 -4.00 -13.44
N TYR A 88 6.23 -4.95 -13.50
CA TYR A 88 5.71 -5.63 -12.33
C TYR A 88 6.63 -6.80 -11.95
N GLU A 89 7.54 -6.56 -11.02
CA GLU A 89 8.53 -7.54 -10.58
C GLU A 89 8.01 -8.36 -9.40
N THR A 90 8.22 -9.67 -9.44
CA THR A 90 7.80 -10.60 -8.39
C THR A 90 8.98 -10.91 -7.48
N PHE A 91 8.80 -10.70 -6.18
CA PHE A 91 9.74 -11.10 -5.15
C PHE A 91 9.11 -12.15 -4.23
N TYR A 92 9.66 -13.35 -4.24
CA TYR A 92 9.26 -14.46 -3.41
C TYR A 92 9.76 -14.31 -1.97
N LEU A 93 8.93 -14.72 -1.02
CA LEU A 93 9.34 -14.90 0.37
C LEU A 93 10.42 -16.00 0.42
N SER A 94 11.50 -15.74 1.16
CA SER A 94 12.65 -16.63 1.22
C SER A 94 13.29 -16.66 2.60
N GLY A 95 14.20 -17.62 2.80
CA GLY A 95 14.90 -17.81 4.06
C GLY A 95 15.67 -16.57 4.52
N SER A 96 15.95 -16.50 5.82
CA SER A 96 16.58 -15.33 6.46
C SER A 96 15.78 -14.04 6.29
N ASN A 97 14.45 -14.14 6.17
CA ASN A 97 13.54 -13.00 6.15
C ASN A 97 13.79 -12.04 4.95
N LYS A 98 14.06 -12.62 3.78
CA LYS A 98 14.37 -11.87 2.56
C LYS A 98 13.29 -12.03 1.50
N LEU A 99 13.17 -11.01 0.67
CA LEU A 99 12.46 -11.04 -0.60
C LEU A 99 13.47 -11.34 -1.71
N SER A 100 13.26 -12.42 -2.46
CA SER A 100 14.15 -12.90 -3.52
C SER A 100 13.46 -12.88 -4.88
N ASP A 101 14.20 -12.57 -5.92
CA ASP A 101 13.80 -12.69 -7.33
C ASP A 101 13.61 -14.16 -7.79
N GLN A 102 14.10 -15.13 -7.02
CA GLN A 102 14.00 -16.56 -7.32
C GLN A 102 13.14 -17.26 -6.27
N LEU A 103 12.25 -18.15 -6.72
CA LEU A 103 11.45 -19.00 -5.83
C LEU A 103 12.38 -19.98 -5.09
N PRO A 104 12.40 -19.99 -3.74
CA PRO A 104 13.16 -20.99 -3.00
C PRO A 104 12.68 -22.41 -3.31
N THR A 105 13.59 -23.36 -3.51
CA THR A 105 13.23 -24.75 -3.83
C THR A 105 12.73 -25.53 -2.62
N ALA A 106 13.25 -25.24 -1.43
CA ALA A 106 12.85 -25.89 -0.19
C ALA A 106 11.65 -25.16 0.43
N PRO A 107 10.58 -25.88 0.84
CA PRO A 107 9.49 -25.28 1.57
C PRO A 107 9.95 -24.85 2.96
N SER A 108 9.37 -23.76 3.44
CA SER A 108 9.59 -23.19 4.76
C SER A 108 8.30 -22.53 5.25
N THR A 109 8.20 -22.36 6.56
CA THR A 109 7.02 -21.79 7.22
C THR A 109 7.50 -20.88 8.33
N LEU A 110 6.89 -19.70 8.45
CA LEU A 110 7.02 -18.83 9.61
C LEU A 110 5.64 -18.61 10.22
N THR A 111 5.60 -18.35 11.53
CA THR A 111 4.36 -18.13 12.27
C THR A 111 4.31 -16.75 12.89
N TYR A 112 3.10 -16.26 13.12
CA TYR A 112 2.85 -15.09 13.96
C TYR A 112 1.59 -15.32 14.79
N ASN A 113 1.53 -14.70 15.97
CA ASN A 113 0.35 -14.72 16.81
C ASN A 113 -0.69 -13.73 16.24
N SER A 114 -1.81 -14.25 15.73
CA SER A 114 -2.83 -13.42 15.10
C SER A 114 -3.58 -12.49 16.08
N GLU A 115 -3.47 -12.77 17.38
CA GLU A 115 -4.09 -12.03 18.48
C GLU A 115 -3.16 -10.95 19.07
N ASP A 116 -1.92 -10.87 18.60
CA ASP A 116 -0.94 -9.89 19.02
C ASP A 116 -0.63 -8.91 17.87
N ARG A 117 -0.86 -7.61 18.11
CA ARG A 117 -0.59 -6.56 17.13
C ARG A 117 0.89 -6.43 16.80
N ASP A 118 1.75 -6.77 17.76
CA ASP A 118 3.20 -6.67 17.62
C ASP A 118 3.83 -7.98 17.09
N SER A 119 3.00 -8.96 16.73
CA SER A 119 3.44 -10.21 16.13
C SER A 119 3.18 -10.23 14.62
N TRP A 120 4.26 -10.26 13.84
CA TRP A 120 4.23 -10.36 12.39
C TRP A 120 5.45 -11.13 11.89
N VAL A 121 5.35 -11.63 10.65
CA VAL A 121 6.53 -12.05 9.88
C VAL A 121 6.93 -10.95 8.91
N GLU A 122 8.23 -10.73 8.74
CA GLU A 122 8.77 -9.63 7.93
C GLU A 122 9.78 -10.15 6.90
N PHE A 123 9.66 -9.69 5.65
CA PHE A 123 10.57 -10.02 4.57
C PHE A 123 11.04 -8.74 3.86
N THR A 124 12.36 -8.61 3.63
CA THR A 124 12.95 -7.36 3.14
C THR A 124 13.64 -7.53 1.78
N HIS A 125 13.48 -6.53 0.90
CA HIS A 125 14.27 -6.33 -0.32
C HIS A 125 15.04 -5.00 -0.21
N THR A 126 16.35 -5.03 -0.42
CA THR A 126 17.22 -3.84 -0.40
C THR A 126 17.60 -3.42 -1.81
N PHE A 127 17.33 -2.17 -2.15
CA PHE A 127 17.60 -1.62 -3.48
C PHE A 127 19.10 -1.36 -3.65
N LYS A 128 19.68 -1.86 -4.74
CA LYS A 128 21.10 -1.65 -5.06
C LYS A 128 21.37 -0.29 -5.70
N GLU A 129 20.35 0.28 -6.34
CA GLU A 129 20.38 1.56 -7.03
C GLU A 129 19.12 2.36 -6.70
N PRO A 130 19.13 3.70 -6.90
CA PRO A 130 17.93 4.50 -6.72
C PRO A 130 16.77 3.94 -7.55
N SER A 131 15.62 3.74 -6.94
CA SER A 131 14.48 3.05 -7.55
C SER A 131 13.17 3.76 -7.23
N ARG A 132 12.29 3.90 -8.23
CA ARG A 132 10.93 4.41 -8.05
C ARG A 132 9.92 3.28 -8.20
N LEU A 133 9.17 3.06 -7.13
CA LEU A 133 7.97 2.24 -7.19
C LEU A 133 6.77 3.18 -7.32
N LEU A 134 5.95 3.00 -8.36
CA LEU A 134 4.73 3.78 -8.59
C LEU A 134 3.69 2.93 -9.29
N GLY A 135 2.56 2.66 -8.63
CA GLY A 135 1.49 1.87 -9.20
C GLY A 135 0.80 0.95 -8.20
N LEU A 136 0.33 -0.20 -8.69
CA LEU A 136 -0.51 -1.14 -7.95
C LEU A 136 0.28 -2.38 -7.49
N PRO A 137 0.70 -2.47 -6.21
CA PRO A 137 1.28 -3.68 -5.64
C PRO A 137 0.26 -4.78 -5.31
N LYS A 138 0.72 -6.04 -5.26
CA LYS A 138 -0.07 -7.20 -4.81
C LYS A 138 0.76 -8.15 -3.95
N ALA A 139 0.19 -8.71 -2.90
CA ALA A 139 0.76 -9.87 -2.22
C ALA A 139 0.03 -11.15 -2.64
N VAL A 140 0.78 -12.22 -2.89
CA VAL A 140 0.26 -13.58 -3.08
C VAL A 140 0.80 -14.41 -1.92
N LEU A 141 -0.06 -14.90 -1.04
CA LEU A 141 0.35 -15.58 0.18
C LEU A 141 -0.32 -16.95 0.31
N TYR A 142 0.43 -17.94 0.76
CA TYR A 142 -0.07 -19.25 1.15
C TYR A 142 -0.09 -19.32 2.68
N VAL A 143 -1.29 -19.39 3.25
CA VAL A 143 -1.48 -19.23 4.70
C VAL A 143 -2.41 -20.32 5.24
N SER A 144 -2.15 -20.83 6.44
CA SER A 144 -3.06 -21.69 7.18
C SER A 144 -3.29 -21.17 8.61
N CYS A 145 -4.42 -21.56 9.18
CA CYS A 145 -4.74 -21.39 10.60
C CYS A 145 -5.27 -22.71 11.14
N LYS A 146 -4.70 -23.21 12.24
CA LYS A 146 -5.12 -24.49 12.86
C LYS A 146 -6.27 -24.33 13.86
N ALA A 147 -6.52 -23.12 14.33
CA ALA A 147 -7.46 -22.86 15.43
C ALA A 147 -8.89 -22.56 14.95
N GLN A 148 -9.06 -22.01 13.74
CA GLN A 148 -10.35 -21.52 13.23
C GLN A 148 -10.56 -21.88 11.76
N ASP A 149 -11.81 -21.79 11.31
CA ASP A 149 -12.23 -22.08 9.94
C ASP A 149 -12.21 -20.87 8.98
N ASP A 150 -11.74 -19.73 9.49
CA ASP A 150 -11.65 -18.45 8.80
C ASP A 150 -10.72 -17.54 9.59
N PHE A 151 -10.08 -16.61 8.91
CA PHE A 151 -9.12 -15.68 9.50
C PHE A 151 -8.89 -14.47 8.56
N VAL A 152 -8.29 -13.42 9.09
CA VAL A 152 -7.97 -12.18 8.39
C VAL A 152 -6.46 -11.99 8.38
N VAL A 153 -5.91 -11.75 7.21
CA VAL A 153 -4.50 -11.43 7.00
C VAL A 153 -4.37 -9.96 6.66
N PHE A 154 -3.49 -9.28 7.39
CA PHE A 154 -3.08 -7.91 7.13
C PHE A 154 -1.67 -7.92 6.55
N VAL A 155 -1.43 -7.04 5.57
CA VAL A 155 -0.10 -6.81 5.02
C VAL A 155 0.20 -5.32 5.00
N ILE A 156 1.46 -4.94 5.24
CA ILE A 156 1.96 -3.57 5.04
C ILE A 156 3.32 -3.59 4.34
N LEU A 157 3.50 -2.67 3.39
CA LEU A 157 4.77 -2.37 2.75
C LEU A 157 5.42 -1.19 3.47
N ARG A 158 6.51 -1.45 4.21
CA ARG A 158 7.29 -0.44 4.93
C ARG A 158 8.51 -0.03 4.12
N LYS A 159 8.84 1.27 4.15
CA LYS A 159 10.17 1.75 3.75
C LYS A 159 11.11 1.73 4.95
N LYS A 160 12.34 1.26 4.74
CA LYS A 160 13.41 1.22 5.74
C LYS A 160 14.62 1.97 5.24
N ASP A 161 15.31 2.68 6.13
CA ASP A 161 16.55 3.37 5.82
C ASP A 161 17.71 2.37 5.58
N LYS A 162 18.90 2.90 5.27
CA LYS A 162 20.11 2.11 5.00
C LYS A 162 20.61 1.29 6.19
N ASN A 163 20.15 1.61 7.40
CA ASN A 163 20.48 0.89 8.63
C ASN A 163 19.37 -0.12 9.01
N GLY A 164 18.33 -0.25 8.18
CA GLY A 164 17.19 -1.12 8.45
C GLY A 164 16.19 -0.54 9.47
N LYS A 165 16.23 0.76 9.75
CA LYS A 165 15.22 1.41 10.60
C LYS A 165 13.98 1.74 9.78
N ASP A 166 12.80 1.46 10.34
CA ASP A 166 11.55 1.85 9.69
C ASP A 166 11.45 3.37 9.56
N MET A 167 11.03 3.79 8.37
CA MET A 167 10.75 5.18 8.08
C MET A 167 9.24 5.42 8.09
N MET A 168 8.87 6.70 8.21
CA MET A 168 7.51 7.20 8.06
C MET A 168 7.57 8.49 7.26
N HIS A 169 6.44 8.91 6.71
CA HIS A 169 6.27 10.21 6.06
C HIS A 169 5.36 11.10 6.90
N LEU A 170 5.65 12.40 6.98
CA LEU A 170 4.75 13.37 7.60
C LEU A 170 3.71 13.79 6.57
N ASN A 171 2.42 13.65 6.87
CA ASN A 171 1.34 13.93 5.91
C ASN A 171 1.09 15.43 5.68
N PHE A 172 1.98 16.28 6.17
CA PHE A 172 1.99 17.74 6.01
C PHE A 172 3.46 18.17 5.85
N PRO A 173 3.75 19.30 5.20
CA PRO A 173 5.11 19.85 5.18
C PRO A 173 5.58 20.21 6.59
N PHE A 174 6.88 20.04 6.86
CA PHE A 174 7.47 20.41 8.16
C PHE A 174 7.24 21.89 8.48
N GLU A 175 7.23 22.76 7.46
CA GLU A 175 6.98 24.19 7.60
C GLU A 175 5.56 24.52 8.13
N ALA A 176 4.61 23.58 8.04
CA ALA A 176 3.26 23.68 8.58
C ALA A 176 3.07 22.91 9.90
N SER A 177 4.15 22.39 10.48
CA SER A 177 4.16 21.50 11.64
C SER A 177 4.93 22.12 12.81
N PRO A 178 4.60 21.81 14.08
CA PRO A 178 5.38 22.28 15.23
C PRO A 178 6.74 21.55 15.41
N ILE A 179 7.10 20.65 14.50
CA ILE A 179 8.31 19.83 14.52
C ILE A 179 9.17 20.05 13.27
N ASN A 180 10.48 19.81 13.38
CA ASN A 180 11.43 19.99 12.29
C ASN A 180 12.02 18.67 11.75
N SER A 181 11.67 17.54 12.37
CA SER A 181 12.15 16.21 11.98
C SER A 181 11.17 15.12 12.42
N MET A 182 11.11 14.02 11.68
CA MET A 182 10.36 12.81 12.06
C MET A 182 10.82 12.24 13.42
N ALA A 183 12.07 12.51 13.82
CA ALA A 183 12.60 12.07 15.10
C ALA A 183 11.93 12.77 16.30
N GLU A 184 11.32 13.94 16.10
CA GLU A 184 10.64 14.73 17.13
C GLU A 184 9.21 14.25 17.41
N ILE A 185 8.66 13.35 16.57
CA ILE A 185 7.30 12.82 16.75
C ILE A 185 7.31 11.72 17.82
N ASP A 186 6.79 12.06 19.01
CA ASP A 186 6.50 11.10 20.07
C ASP A 186 5.56 9.99 19.57
N THR A 187 5.79 8.76 20.02
CA THR A 187 5.00 7.59 19.62
C THR A 187 3.50 7.77 19.87
N ASN A 188 3.10 8.44 20.96
CA ASN A 188 1.69 8.66 21.28
C ASN A 188 1.03 9.74 20.41
N SER A 189 1.84 10.57 19.76
CA SER A 189 1.39 11.60 18.83
C SER A 189 1.29 11.10 17.39
N ARG A 190 1.66 9.84 17.12
CA ARG A 190 1.57 9.24 15.78
C ARG A 190 0.16 8.76 15.51
N HIS A 191 -0.40 9.25 14.41
CA HIS A 191 -1.72 8.90 13.92
C HIS A 191 -1.70 8.85 12.39
N SER A 192 -2.62 8.12 11.77
CA SER A 192 -2.78 7.96 10.32
C SER A 192 -3.07 9.29 9.62
N VAL A 193 -3.59 10.27 10.37
CA VAL A 193 -3.81 11.62 9.85
C VAL A 193 -2.52 12.41 9.73
N ASN A 194 -1.52 12.24 10.61
CA ASN A 194 -0.28 13.02 10.57
C ASN A 194 0.93 12.24 10.06
N THR A 195 0.91 10.92 10.14
CA THR A 195 2.02 10.06 9.71
C THR A 195 1.51 8.99 8.77
N HIS A 196 2.28 8.73 7.71
CA HIS A 196 2.08 7.62 6.80
C HIS A 196 3.22 6.61 6.96
N GLU A 197 2.84 5.37 7.25
CA GLU A 197 3.77 4.30 7.59
C GLU A 197 4.11 3.39 6.41
N GLY A 198 3.23 3.31 5.42
CA GLY A 198 3.33 2.36 4.33
C GLY A 198 1.99 2.00 3.70
N GLN A 199 2.01 1.34 2.55
CA GLN A 199 0.77 0.89 1.92
C GLN A 199 0.28 -0.43 2.50
N MET A 200 -1.03 -0.54 2.69
CA MET A 200 -1.65 -1.69 3.33
C MET A 200 -2.55 -2.49 2.40
N GLY A 201 -2.69 -3.77 2.72
CA GLY A 201 -3.67 -4.69 2.16
C GLY A 201 -4.30 -5.53 3.26
N ILE A 202 -5.55 -5.94 3.07
CA ILE A 202 -6.27 -6.79 4.02
C ILE A 202 -7.15 -7.77 3.25
N LEU A 203 -7.18 -9.02 3.69
CA LEU A 203 -8.11 -9.99 3.15
C LEU A 203 -8.57 -10.98 4.22
N ARG A 204 -9.88 -11.21 4.30
CA ARG A 204 -10.46 -12.34 5.03
C ARG A 204 -10.36 -13.59 4.15
N ALA A 205 -9.81 -14.67 4.69
CA ALA A 205 -9.49 -15.87 3.94
C ALA A 205 -10.74 -16.58 3.38
N SER A 206 -11.88 -16.58 4.10
CA SER A 206 -13.15 -17.07 3.54
C SER A 206 -13.70 -16.22 2.39
N GLN A 207 -13.20 -15.01 2.21
CA GLN A 207 -13.62 -14.06 1.18
C GLN A 207 -12.63 -13.98 0.01
N ARG A 208 -11.72 -14.96 -0.10
CA ARG A 208 -10.63 -14.99 -1.09
C ARG A 208 -11.06 -15.14 -2.56
N ARG A 209 -12.33 -15.44 -2.84
CA ARG A 209 -12.85 -15.62 -4.20
C ARG A 209 -12.58 -14.37 -5.04
N ILE A 210 -12.14 -14.56 -6.28
CA ILE A 210 -11.87 -13.47 -7.24
C ILE A 210 -12.88 -13.57 -8.39
N ASP A 211 -13.42 -12.44 -8.82
CA ASP A 211 -14.13 -12.30 -10.09
C ASP A 211 -13.28 -11.46 -11.04
N GLU A 212 -12.49 -12.16 -11.87
CA GLU A 212 -11.50 -11.56 -12.76
C GLU A 212 -12.12 -10.61 -13.80
N SER A 213 -13.40 -10.79 -14.13
CA SER A 213 -14.10 -9.90 -15.06
C SER A 213 -14.32 -8.49 -14.50
N LYS A 214 -14.20 -8.33 -13.17
CA LYS A 214 -14.36 -7.06 -12.44
C LYS A 214 -13.06 -6.55 -11.83
N SER A 215 -12.00 -7.34 -11.85
CA SER A 215 -10.66 -6.90 -11.46
C SER A 215 -10.27 -5.67 -12.30
N MET A 216 -9.95 -4.55 -11.63
CA MET A 216 -9.57 -3.33 -12.34
C MET A 216 -8.15 -3.42 -12.91
N HIS A 217 -7.33 -4.32 -12.37
CA HIS A 217 -5.95 -4.58 -12.77
C HIS A 217 -5.53 -5.97 -12.28
N PRO A 218 -4.62 -6.69 -12.97
CA PRO A 218 -4.10 -7.99 -12.49
C PRO A 218 -3.48 -7.95 -11.07
N GLN A 219 -3.00 -6.78 -10.65
CA GLN A 219 -2.42 -6.57 -9.31
C GLN A 219 -3.42 -6.04 -8.27
N PHE A 220 -4.68 -5.84 -8.65
CA PHE A 220 -5.72 -5.42 -7.71
C PHE A 220 -6.99 -6.22 -7.96
N PRO A 221 -7.03 -7.48 -7.49
CA PRO A 221 -8.12 -8.40 -7.76
C PRO A 221 -9.43 -7.91 -7.16
N PHE A 222 -10.54 -8.19 -7.84
CA PHE A 222 -11.86 -7.90 -7.30
C PHE A 222 -12.38 -9.10 -6.51
N HIS A 223 -12.49 -8.94 -5.20
CA HIS A 223 -13.16 -9.88 -4.31
C HIS A 223 -14.64 -9.49 -4.20
N PRO A 224 -15.59 -10.33 -4.64
CA PRO A 224 -17.02 -9.96 -4.65
C PRO A 224 -17.64 -9.80 -3.28
N HIS A 225 -17.05 -10.45 -2.26
CA HIS A 225 -17.52 -10.46 -0.89
C HIS A 225 -18.98 -10.92 -0.68
N ASP A 226 -19.53 -11.67 -1.63
CA ASP A 226 -20.93 -12.12 -1.66
C ASP A 226 -21.15 -13.54 -1.10
N LYS A 227 -20.07 -14.27 -0.82
CA LYS A 227 -20.10 -15.62 -0.26
C LYS A 227 -18.86 -15.89 0.58
N GLN A 228 -19.08 -16.46 1.77
CA GLN A 228 -18.01 -17.00 2.60
C GLN A 228 -17.71 -18.45 2.22
N GLU A 229 -16.46 -18.74 1.89
CA GLU A 229 -15.92 -20.07 1.63
C GLU A 229 -15.02 -20.49 2.79
N LYS A 230 -15.66 -21.03 3.85
CA LYS A 230 -14.98 -21.52 5.05
C LYS A 230 -13.88 -22.53 4.72
N ILE A 231 -12.85 -22.55 5.55
CA ILE A 231 -11.59 -23.26 5.33
C ILE A 231 -11.44 -24.29 6.45
N PRO A 232 -11.33 -25.59 6.15
CA PRO A 232 -11.07 -26.56 7.21
C PRO A 232 -9.78 -26.21 7.96
N PRO A 233 -9.77 -26.18 9.31
CA PRO A 233 -8.59 -25.81 10.08
C PRO A 233 -7.34 -26.60 9.67
N GLY A 234 -6.21 -25.90 9.55
CA GLY A 234 -4.93 -26.44 9.09
C GLY A 234 -4.77 -26.51 7.56
N THR A 235 -5.80 -26.19 6.77
CA THR A 235 -5.70 -26.16 5.30
C THR A 235 -4.92 -24.93 4.85
N VAL A 236 -3.89 -25.11 4.02
CA VAL A 236 -3.18 -24.02 3.36
C VAL A 236 -4.03 -23.46 2.23
N VAL A 237 -4.28 -22.15 2.25
CA VAL A 237 -5.04 -21.44 1.22
C VAL A 237 -4.21 -20.36 0.55
N LYS A 238 -4.42 -20.16 -0.76
CA LYS A 238 -3.86 -19.04 -1.52
C LYS A 238 -4.73 -17.79 -1.30
N LEU A 239 -4.08 -16.70 -0.93
CA LEU A 239 -4.66 -15.37 -0.80
C LEU A 239 -3.96 -14.42 -1.78
N GLU A 240 -4.73 -13.73 -2.62
CA GLU A 240 -4.21 -12.65 -3.46
C GLU A 240 -4.72 -11.33 -2.90
N ILE A 241 -3.86 -10.61 -2.20
CA ILE A 241 -4.22 -9.42 -1.44
C ILE A 241 -3.77 -8.19 -2.25
N GLY A 242 -4.75 -7.44 -2.76
CA GLY A 242 -4.49 -6.12 -3.34
C GLY A 242 -3.97 -5.17 -2.26
N ILE A 243 -2.83 -4.55 -2.52
CA ILE A 243 -2.24 -3.54 -1.63
C ILE A 243 -2.54 -2.17 -2.24
N TRP A 244 -2.81 -1.16 -1.42
CA TRP A 244 -3.09 0.19 -1.91
C TRP A 244 -1.94 0.71 -2.79
N ALA A 245 -2.31 1.52 -3.78
CA ALA A 245 -1.35 2.10 -4.71
C ALA A 245 -0.27 2.89 -3.97
N LEU A 246 0.96 2.81 -4.46
CA LEU A 246 2.10 3.52 -3.91
C LEU A 246 2.70 4.47 -4.95
N GLY A 247 3.36 5.51 -4.47
CA GLY A 247 4.35 6.31 -5.18
C GLY A 247 5.48 6.60 -4.19
N ILE A 248 6.57 5.83 -4.27
CA ILE A 248 7.66 5.87 -3.28
C ILE A 248 8.99 5.76 -4.00
N ASP A 249 9.90 6.68 -3.68
CA ASP A 249 11.28 6.66 -4.15
C ASP A 249 12.18 6.07 -3.07
N PHE A 250 13.14 5.23 -3.50
CA PHE A 250 14.14 4.60 -2.67
C PHE A 250 15.53 5.02 -3.16
N ASP A 251 16.38 5.43 -2.24
CA ASP A 251 17.81 5.62 -2.48
C ASP A 251 18.52 4.25 -2.43
N ALA A 252 19.69 4.16 -3.07
CA ALA A 252 20.54 2.97 -2.98
C ALA A 252 20.88 2.63 -1.51
N GLY A 253 20.64 1.37 -1.13
CA GLY A 253 20.83 0.83 0.22
C GLY A 253 19.57 0.91 1.10
N GLU A 254 18.55 1.67 0.71
CA GLU A 254 17.25 1.62 1.39
C GLU A 254 16.52 0.32 1.04
N SER A 255 15.49 0.00 1.82
CA SER A 255 14.76 -1.26 1.64
C SER A 255 13.25 -1.07 1.66
N ILE A 256 12.55 -1.95 0.95
CA ILE A 256 11.12 -2.21 1.14
C ILE A 256 10.94 -3.50 1.94
N SER A 257 10.01 -3.49 2.88
CA SER A 257 9.69 -4.63 3.73
C SER A 257 8.21 -4.96 3.63
N LEU A 258 7.91 -6.24 3.42
CA LEU A 258 6.57 -6.81 3.54
C LEU A 258 6.42 -7.37 4.96
N ARG A 259 5.49 -6.81 5.73
CA ARG A 259 5.03 -7.41 6.99
C ARG A 259 3.69 -8.08 6.80
N ILE A 260 3.51 -9.23 7.42
CA ILE A 260 2.29 -10.03 7.39
C ILE A 260 1.89 -10.33 8.84
N GLY A 261 0.68 -9.95 9.22
CA GLY A 261 0.19 -10.07 10.58
C GLY A 261 -1.31 -10.35 10.68
N GLY A 262 -1.80 -10.51 11.90
CA GLY A 262 -3.21 -10.77 12.21
C GLY A 262 -3.99 -9.51 12.58
N GLN A 263 -3.33 -8.36 12.69
CA GLN A 263 -3.99 -7.11 13.09
C GLN A 263 -3.53 -5.95 12.23
N ASN A 264 -4.29 -4.85 12.32
CA ASN A 264 -3.98 -3.63 11.61
C ASN A 264 -2.67 -3.01 12.11
N HIS A 265 -1.77 -2.71 11.17
CA HIS A 265 -0.45 -2.13 11.42
C HIS A 265 -0.47 -0.62 11.66
N THR A 266 -1.61 0.08 11.50
CA THR A 266 -1.70 1.53 11.77
C THR A 266 -1.46 1.86 13.24
N ALA A 267 -1.26 3.14 13.55
CA ALA A 267 -1.15 3.58 14.94
C ALA A 267 -2.43 3.26 15.75
N ALA A 268 -2.28 3.20 17.08
CA ALA A 268 -3.34 2.88 18.03
C ALA A 268 -4.28 4.07 18.29
N GLU A 269 -4.84 4.64 17.23
CA GLU A 269 -5.48 5.96 17.23
C GLU A 269 -6.90 5.94 17.79
N PHE A 270 -7.61 4.85 17.52
CA PHE A 270 -8.97 4.64 18.03
C PHE A 270 -8.94 3.58 19.11
N THR A 271 -9.70 3.82 20.18
CA THR A 271 -9.87 2.83 21.27
C THR A 271 -10.32 1.47 20.73
N ALA A 272 -11.11 1.45 19.65
CA ALA A 272 -11.53 0.24 18.95
C ALA A 272 -10.38 -0.60 18.37
N TRP A 273 -9.19 -0.01 18.17
CA TRP A 273 -7.96 -0.68 17.71
C TRP A 273 -7.01 -1.03 18.85
N SER A 274 -7.42 -0.77 20.10
CA SER A 274 -6.63 -0.97 21.31
C SER A 274 -7.37 -1.81 22.37
N VAL A 275 -8.53 -2.37 22.01
CA VAL A 275 -9.32 -3.31 22.82
C VAL A 275 -9.20 -4.72 22.25
N PRO A 276 -9.52 -5.77 23.04
CA PRO A 276 -9.60 -7.13 22.51
C PRO A 276 -10.43 -7.19 21.23
N ARG A 277 -9.89 -7.88 20.23
CA ARG A 277 -10.51 -8.00 18.90
C ARG A 277 -11.86 -8.70 19.06
N PRO A 278 -12.95 -8.20 18.45
CA PRO A 278 -14.25 -8.81 18.61
C PRO A 278 -14.31 -10.20 17.97
N ASP A 279 -15.00 -11.14 18.62
CA ASP A 279 -15.04 -12.57 18.25
C ASP A 279 -15.36 -12.84 16.76
N HIS A 280 -16.14 -11.97 16.12
CA HIS A 280 -16.53 -12.10 14.71
C HIS A 280 -15.36 -11.87 13.72
N GLU A 281 -14.21 -11.41 14.19
CA GLU A 281 -13.02 -11.28 13.35
C GLU A 281 -12.33 -12.62 13.09
N LEU A 282 -12.52 -13.59 13.98
CA LEU A 282 -12.09 -15.00 13.86
C LEU A 282 -10.57 -15.22 13.81
N ASN A 283 -9.76 -14.19 13.99
CA ASN A 283 -8.33 -14.38 14.25
C ASN A 283 -8.14 -14.96 15.64
N HIS A 284 -7.51 -16.14 15.71
CA HIS A 284 -7.27 -16.85 16.95
C HIS A 284 -6.04 -17.74 16.80
N GLY A 285 -5.14 -17.71 17.79
CA GLY A 285 -3.91 -18.47 17.79
C GLY A 285 -2.92 -18.07 16.70
N GLU A 286 -2.07 -19.02 16.31
CA GLU A 286 -1.03 -18.79 15.31
C GLU A 286 -1.57 -18.95 13.89
N HIS A 287 -1.17 -18.01 13.03
CA HIS A 287 -1.23 -18.20 11.58
C HIS A 287 0.14 -18.63 11.07
N GLU A 288 0.13 -19.46 10.04
CA GLU A 288 1.35 -20.02 9.42
C GLU A 288 1.45 -19.50 7.98
N VAL A 289 2.54 -18.81 7.66
CA VAL A 289 2.86 -18.34 6.30
C VAL A 289 3.84 -19.32 5.66
N HIS A 290 3.38 -20.00 4.61
CA HIS A 290 4.14 -20.99 3.86
C HIS A 290 4.80 -20.37 2.64
N PHE A 291 6.06 -20.71 2.38
CA PHE A 291 6.80 -20.21 1.22
C PHE A 291 7.88 -21.20 0.77
N GLY A 292 8.26 -21.12 -0.50
CA GLY A 292 9.21 -22.03 -1.13
C GLY A 292 8.58 -23.38 -1.52
N GLY A 293 9.26 -24.11 -2.41
CA GLY A 293 8.75 -25.35 -2.98
C GLY A 293 7.43 -25.13 -3.73
N GLU A 294 6.37 -25.78 -3.27
CA GLU A 294 5.02 -25.65 -3.85
C GLU A 294 4.26 -24.38 -3.45
N TYR A 295 4.80 -23.58 -2.51
CA TYR A 295 4.17 -22.37 -1.99
C TYR A 295 4.89 -21.11 -2.51
N PRO A 296 4.57 -20.59 -3.71
CA PRO A 296 5.18 -19.39 -4.25
C PRO A 296 4.59 -18.13 -3.61
N SER A 297 4.67 -17.99 -2.29
CA SER A 297 4.31 -16.74 -1.61
C SER A 297 5.25 -15.63 -2.05
N SER A 298 4.70 -14.49 -2.45
CA SER A 298 5.44 -13.38 -3.06
C SER A 298 4.76 -12.03 -2.87
N VAL A 299 5.51 -10.96 -3.08
CA VAL A 299 4.99 -9.61 -3.34
C VAL A 299 5.36 -9.18 -4.75
N ILE A 300 4.43 -8.53 -5.43
CA ILE A 300 4.60 -7.99 -6.79
C ILE A 300 4.66 -6.47 -6.67
N LEU A 301 5.75 -5.87 -7.14
CA LEU A 301 6.06 -4.46 -6.97
C LEU A 301 6.09 -3.71 -8.32
N PRO A 302 5.50 -2.50 -8.42
CA PRO A 302 5.40 -1.75 -9.67
C PRO A 302 6.61 -0.83 -9.91
N TYR A 303 7.63 -1.30 -10.61
CA TYR A 303 8.80 -0.49 -10.98
C TYR A 303 8.51 0.39 -12.20
N VAL A 304 8.86 1.67 -12.11
CA VAL A 304 8.68 2.64 -13.22
C VAL A 304 9.99 3.31 -13.64
N GLY A 305 11.13 2.82 -13.14
CA GLY A 305 12.46 3.34 -13.45
C GLY A 305 13.14 3.96 -12.24
N GLN A 306 14.21 4.71 -12.52
CA GLN A 306 14.93 5.47 -11.49
C GLN A 306 14.19 6.78 -11.18
N PRO A 307 14.28 7.30 -9.93
CA PRO A 307 13.66 8.55 -9.51
C PRO A 307 14.03 9.77 -10.35
#